data_AF-A0A399WG33-F1
#
_entry.id   AF-A0A399WG33-F1
#
_cell.length_a   1.000
_cell.length_b   1.000
_cell.length_c   1.000
_cell.angle_alpha   90.00
_cell.angle_beta   90.00
_cell.angle_gamma   90.00
#
_symmetry.space_group_name_H-M   'P 1'
#
loop_
_entity.id
_entity.type
_entity.pdbx_description
1 polymer ?
#
loop_
_entity_poly.entity_id
_entity_poly.type
_entity_poly.pdbx_seq_one_letter_code
_entity_poly.pdbx_strand_id
1 'polypeptide(L)' 'MNIPNGHQAVMPYLMMEDAASFIAFIEAVFDAELTHKDMRGDIIGHCEANINGSTI' A
#
# COMPACT_ATOMS: atom_id res chain seq x y z
N MET A 1 20.74 -12.67 6.87
CA MET A 1 20.53 -11.62 5.86
C MET A 1 20.46 -10.30 6.62
N ASN A 2 21.27 -9.30 6.28
CA ASN A 2 21.32 -8.03 7.01
C ASN A 2 20.43 -7.01 6.30
N ILE A 3 19.13 -7.00 6.65
CA ILE A 3 18.18 -6.03 6.12
C ILE A 3 18.22 -4.81 7.05
N PRO A 4 18.41 -3.58 6.52
CA PRO A 4 18.41 -2.38 7.36
C PRO A 4 17.11 -2.23 8.15
N ASN A 5 17.20 -1.67 9.36
CA ASN A 5 16.02 -1.38 10.17
C ASN A 5 15.05 -0.50 9.37
N GLY A 6 13.76 -0.85 9.43
CA GLY A 6 12.69 -0.18 8.67
C GLY A 6 12.56 -0.62 7.22
N HIS A 7 13.36 -1.58 6.74
CA HIS A 7 13.20 -2.15 5.39
C HIS A 7 12.61 -3.56 5.48
N GLN A 8 11.69 -3.84 4.57
CA GLN A 8 11.09 -5.16 4.42
C GLN A 8 11.87 -6.03 3.45
N ALA A 9 11.93 -7.34 3.72
CA ALA A 9 12.58 -8.31 2.85
C ALA A 9 11.87 -8.43 1.49
N VAL A 10 10.55 -8.23 1.50
CA VAL A 10 9.67 -8.26 0.34
C VAL A 10 8.62 -7.18 0.47
N MET A 11 8.26 -6.57 -0.65
CA MET A 11 7.11 -5.67 -0.78
C MET A 11 6.14 -6.35 -1.74
N PRO A 12 5.01 -6.90 -1.27
CA PRO A 12 3.97 -7.41 -2.15
C PRO A 12 3.47 -6.29 -3.07
N TYR A 13 3.19 -6.61 -4.33
CA TYR A 13 2.56 -5.68 -5.26
C TYR A 13 1.24 -6.26 -5.73
N LEU A 14 0.15 -5.52 -5.51
CA LEU A 14 -1.19 -5.96 -5.84
C LEU A 14 -1.71 -5.22 -7.07
N MET A 15 -2.04 -5.98 -8.11
CA MET A 15 -2.76 -5.47 -9.27
C MET A 15 -4.25 -5.78 -9.11
N MET A 16 -5.08 -4.76 -9.17
CA MET A 16 -6.52 -4.87 -8.99
C MET A 16 -7.26 -3.84 -9.84
N GLU A 17 -8.54 -4.12 -10.10
CA GLU A 17 -9.39 -3.25 -10.90
C GLU A 17 -9.77 -1.96 -10.16
N ASP A 18 -10.02 -2.04 -8.84
CA ASP A 18 -10.43 -0.92 -8.01
C ASP A 18 -9.55 -0.76 -6.77
N ALA A 19 -8.43 -0.04 -6.96
CA ALA A 19 -7.51 0.30 -5.89
C ALA A 19 -8.14 1.24 -4.85
N ALA A 20 -9.13 2.06 -5.21
CA ALA A 20 -9.74 3.01 -4.29
C ALA A 20 -10.59 2.28 -3.23
N SER A 21 -11.40 1.31 -3.67
CA SER A 21 -12.17 0.47 -2.75
C SER A 21 -11.27 -0.39 -1.86
N PHE A 22 -10.14 -0.88 -2.39
CA PHE A 22 -9.18 -1.63 -1.59
C PHE A 22 -8.52 -0.77 -0.52
N ILE A 23 -8.10 0.46 -0.85
CA ILE A 23 -7.56 1.41 0.13
C ILE A 23 -8.58 1.65 1.25
N ALA A 24 -9.83 1.95 0.90
CA ALA A 24 -10.89 2.16 1.90
C ALA A 24 -11.09 0.94 2.81
N PHE A 25 -11.00 -0.27 2.25
CA PHE A 25 -11.08 -1.51 3.02
C PHE A 25 -9.90 -1.65 4.00
N ILE A 26 -8.65 -1.45 3.54
CA ILE A 26 -7.49 -1.64 4.41
C ILE A 26 -7.37 -0.55 5.49
N GLU A 27 -7.79 0.68 5.20
CA GLU A 27 -7.90 1.74 6.20
C GLU A 27 -8.92 1.36 7.28
N ALA A 28 -10.09 0.86 6.89
CA ALA A 28 -11.17 0.54 7.84
C ALA A 28 -10.95 -0.73 8.67
N VAL A 29 -10.26 -1.73 8.11
CA VAL A 29 -10.12 -3.06 8.75
C VAL A 29 -8.78 -3.24 9.43
N PHE A 30 -7.72 -2.60 8.93
CA PHE A 30 -6.36 -2.78 9.43
C PHE A 30 -5.73 -1.51 9.99
N ASP A 31 -6.49 -0.40 10.05
CA ASP A 31 -5.97 0.93 10.40
C ASP A 31 -4.75 1.30 9.52
N ALA A 32 -4.82 0.94 8.23
CA ALA A 32 -3.73 1.19 7.29
C ALA A 32 -3.48 2.69 7.09
N GLU A 33 -2.22 3.07 6.90
CA GLU A 33 -1.81 4.43 6.54
C GLU A 33 -1.41 4.48 5.07
N LEU A 34 -2.08 5.32 4.27
CA LEU A 34 -1.66 5.56 2.90
C LEU A 34 -0.39 6.43 2.89
N THR A 35 0.74 5.85 2.49
CA THR A 35 2.04 6.52 2.51
C THR A 35 2.40 7.13 1.16
N HIS A 36 1.80 6.65 0.07
CA HIS A 36 2.01 7.18 -1.28
C HIS A 36 0.77 6.99 -2.17
N LYS A 37 0.50 7.95 -3.05
CA LYS A 37 -0.60 7.88 -4.02
C LYS A 37 -0.34 8.73 -5.25
N ASP A 38 -0.31 8.08 -6.40
CA ASP A 38 -0.25 8.70 -7.72
C ASP A 38 -1.52 8.44 -8.52
N MET A 39 -2.10 9.51 -9.06
CA MET A 39 -3.25 9.43 -9.96
C MET A 39 -2.80 9.30 -11.41
N ARG A 40 -3.51 8.48 -12.18
CA ARG A 40 -3.39 8.35 -13.64
C ARG A 40 -4.73 8.66 -14.28
N GLY A 41 -4.98 9.93 -14.56
CA GLY A 41 -6.32 10.41 -14.90
C GLY A 41 -7.24 10.23 -13.71
N ASP A 42 -8.36 9.53 -13.90
CA ASP A 42 -9.39 9.35 -12.87
C ASP A 42 -9.17 8.09 -12.01
N ILE A 43 -8.12 7.30 -12.28
CA ILE A 43 -7.79 6.09 -11.51
C ILE A 43 -6.50 6.25 -10.71
N ILE A 44 -6.32 5.41 -9.69
CA ILE A 44 -5.06 5.32 -8.94
C ILE A 44 -4.09 4.48 -9.78
N GLY A 45 -2.99 5.10 -10.22
CA GLY A 45 -1.99 4.45 -11.06
C GLY A 45 -0.90 3.72 -10.27
N HIS A 46 -0.57 4.24 -9.08
CA HIS A 46 0.34 3.64 -8.12
C HIS A 46 -0.01 4.14 -6.72
N CYS A 47 0.10 3.28 -5.72
CA CYS A 47 -0.06 3.68 -4.33
C CYS A 47 0.73 2.72 -3.44
N GLU A 48 1.05 3.19 -2.24
CA GLU A 48 1.66 2.38 -1.18
C GLU A 48 0.92 2.65 0.11
N ALA A 49 0.66 1.59 0.88
CA ALA A 49 0.07 1.70 2.21
C ALA A 49 0.93 0.95 3.24
N ASN A 50 1.04 1.50 4.44
CA ASN A 50 1.62 0.83 5.58
C ASN A 50 0.54 0.14 6.41
N ILE A 51 0.72 -1.16 6.63
CA ILE A 51 -0.09 -1.96 7.54
C ILE A 51 0.83 -2.53 8.62
N ASN A 52 0.75 -1.99 9.83
CA ASN A 52 1.53 -2.46 10.99
C ASN A 52 3.03 -2.62 10.71
N GLY A 53 3.62 -1.66 9.98
CA GLY A 53 5.05 -1.66 9.63
C GLY A 53 5.41 -2.40 8.33
N SER A 54 4.44 -3.01 7.64
CA SER A 54 4.64 -3.62 6.32
C SER A 54 4.10 -2.71 5.23
N THR A 55 4.90 -2.39 4.22
CA THR A 55 4.43 -1.60 3.08
C THR A 55 3.93 -2.53 1.98
N ILE A 56 2.74 -2.26 1.46
CA ILE A 56 2.09 -3.00 0.36
C ILE A 56 1.59 -2.06 -0.74
#